data_AF-A0A378PRI3-F1
#
_entry.id   AF-A0A378PRI3-F1
#
_cell.length_a   1.000
_cell.length_b   1.000
_cell.length_c   1.000
_cell.angle_alpha   90.00
_cell.angle_beta   90.00
_cell.angle_gamma   90.00
#
_symmetry.space_group_name_H-M   'P 1'
#
loop_
_entity.id
_entity.type
_entity.pdbx_description
1 polymer ?
#
loop_
_entity_poly.entity_id
_entity_poly.type
_entity_poly.pdbx_seq_one_letter_code
_entity_poly.pdbx_strand_id
1 'polypeptide(L)'
;MQPPFFQKIPQGQRYLLAGCGGGYDIVTAIPLYFYLKSLGKEVILANLSFTDLENSTCEMIVPYCYLIDNNVKKLEYFPEKLLYDWLKIQGYSNYLRI
;
A
#
# COMPACT_ATOMS: atom_id res chain seq x y z
N MET A 1 9.78 -23.75 -15.04
CA MET A 1 8.68 -24.06 -14.11
C MET A 1 8.31 -22.78 -13.39
N GLN A 2 7.04 -22.36 -13.40
CA GLN A 2 6.62 -21.11 -12.76
C GLN A 2 6.24 -21.38 -11.29
N PRO A 3 6.65 -20.55 -10.31
CA PRO A 3 6.28 -20.76 -8.91
C PRO A 3 4.75 -20.80 -8.71
N PRO A 4 4.22 -21.64 -7.81
CA PRO A 4 2.78 -21.79 -7.58
C PRO A 4 2.04 -20.48 -7.30
N PHE A 5 2.73 -19.52 -6.68
CA PHE A 5 2.21 -18.17 -6.46
C PHE A 5 1.72 -17.52 -7.75
N PHE A 6 2.56 -17.47 -8.79
CA PHE A 6 2.21 -16.81 -10.04
C PHE A 6 1.16 -17.59 -10.86
N GLN A 7 1.07 -18.92 -10.67
CA GLN A 7 0.03 -19.73 -11.31
C GLN A 7 -1.38 -19.40 -10.78
N LYS A 8 -1.49 -18.91 -9.54
CA LYS A 8 -2.77 -18.53 -8.93
C LYS A 8 -3.21 -17.10 -9.29
N ILE A 9 -2.28 -16.24 -9.70
CA ILE A 9 -2.57 -14.82 -10.00
C ILE A 9 -3.68 -14.61 -11.06
N PRO A 10 -3.77 -15.40 -12.14
CA PRO A 10 -4.85 -15.25 -13.11
C PRO A 10 -6.25 -15.36 -12.49
N GLN A 11 -6.41 -16.21 -11.47
CA GLN A 11 -7.70 -16.54 -10.84
C GLN A 11 -8.20 -15.47 -9.87
N GLY A 12 -7.31 -14.69 -9.26
CA GLY A 12 -7.67 -13.62 -8.33
C GLY A 12 -7.87 -12.28 -9.03
N GLN A 13 -8.80 -11.46 -8.53
CA GLN A 13 -9.05 -10.10 -9.04
C GLN A 13 -8.55 -9.00 -8.11
N ARG A 14 -8.54 -9.26 -6.79
CA ARG A 14 -8.16 -8.31 -5.74
C ARG A 14 -7.00 -8.87 -4.93
N TYR A 15 -5.99 -8.05 -4.68
CA TYR A 15 -4.78 -8.40 -3.96
C TYR A 15 -4.52 -7.39 -2.85
N LEU A 16 -4.21 -7.89 -1.66
CA LEU A 16 -3.66 -7.10 -0.57
C LEU A 16 -2.16 -7.39 -0.49
N LEU A 17 -1.34 -6.35 -0.61
CA LEU A 17 0.10 -6.41 -0.34
C LEU A 17 0.35 -5.69 0.99
N ALA A 18 0.68 -6.45 2.02
CA ALA A 18 0.86 -5.94 3.37
C ALA A 18 2.32 -6.07 3.81
N GLY A 19 2.95 -4.94 4.16
CA GLY A 19 4.22 -4.93 4.89
C GLY A 19 3.99 -5.32 6.34
N CYS A 20 4.89 -6.13 6.90
CA CYS A 20 4.81 -6.66 8.27
C CYS A 20 6.02 -6.31 9.13
N GLY A 21 6.94 -5.52 8.59
CA GLY A 21 8.16 -5.06 9.26
C GLY A 21 8.02 -3.72 9.98
N GLY A 22 6.94 -2.96 9.77
CA GLY A 22 6.70 -1.68 10.45
C GLY A 22 7.01 -0.44 9.62
N GLY A 23 7.96 -0.57 8.69
CA GLY A 23 8.71 0.56 8.18
C GLY A 23 8.64 0.64 6.67
N TYR A 24 9.82 0.74 6.05
CA TYR A 24 9.94 0.81 4.59
C TYR A 24 9.84 -0.56 3.90
N ASP A 25 9.53 -1.64 4.62
CA ASP A 25 9.39 -2.97 4.02
C ASP A 25 8.23 -3.03 3.01
N ILE A 26 7.19 -2.20 3.19
CA ILE A 26 6.12 -2.03 2.19
C ILE A 26 6.64 -1.56 0.81
N VAL A 27 7.77 -0.84 0.76
CA VAL A 27 8.41 -0.41 -0.50
C VAL A 27 8.90 -1.62 -1.31
N THR A 28 9.23 -2.73 -0.66
CA THR A 28 9.62 -3.97 -1.35
C THR A 28 8.47 -4.57 -2.18
N ALA A 29 7.22 -4.17 -1.91
CA ALA A 29 6.05 -4.61 -2.68
C ALA A 29 5.91 -3.90 -4.04
N ILE A 30 6.66 -2.83 -4.32
CA ILE A 30 6.54 -2.03 -5.55
C ILE A 30 6.63 -2.87 -6.84
N PRO A 31 7.62 -3.79 -7.02
CA PRO A 31 7.69 -4.59 -8.23
C PRO A 31 6.44 -5.47 -8.43
N LEU A 32 5.95 -6.07 -7.34
CA LEU A 32 4.74 -6.91 -7.38
C LEU A 32 3.47 -6.08 -7.59
N TYR A 33 3.40 -4.89 -7.00
CA TYR A 33 2.32 -3.93 -7.20
C TYR A 33 2.16 -3.60 -8.69
N PHE A 34 3.24 -3.20 -9.38
CA PHE A 34 3.15 -2.88 -10.81
C PHE A 34 2.87 -4.10 -11.67
N TYR A 35 3.42 -5.27 -11.33
CA TYR A 35 3.11 -6.50 -12.03
C TYR A 35 1.60 -6.83 -11.94
N LEU A 36 0.99 -6.73 -10.77
CA LEU A 36 -0.43 -6.98 -10.61
C LEU A 36 -1.28 -5.91 -11.30
N LYS A 37 -0.88 -4.63 -11.21
CA LYS A 37 -1.55 -3.53 -11.91
C LYS A 37 -1.50 -3.68 -13.43
N SER A 38 -0.38 -4.11 -14.01
CA SER A 38 -0.26 -4.32 -15.46
C SER A 38 -1.15 -5.45 -15.98
N LEU A 39 -1.55 -6.38 -15.10
CA LEU A 39 -2.54 -7.42 -15.38
C LEU A 39 -3.99 -6.96 -15.13
N GLY A 40 -4.23 -5.67 -14.89
CA GLY A 40 -5.56 -5.12 -14.61
C GLY A 40 -6.16 -5.56 -13.27
N LYS A 41 -5.32 -5.99 -12.33
CA LYS A 41 -5.79 -6.40 -10.99
C LYS A 41 -5.98 -5.18 -10.09
N GLU A 42 -6.94 -5.30 -9.17
CA GLU A 42 -7.06 -4.35 -8.07
C GLU A 42 -6.04 -4.72 -6.99
N VAL A 43 -5.29 -3.72 -6.53
CA VAL A 43 -4.20 -3.91 -5.57
C VAL A 43 -4.35 -2.88 -4.48
N ILE A 44 -4.48 -3.36 -3.25
CA ILE A 44 -4.53 -2.59 -2.02
C ILE A 44 -3.17 -2.75 -1.34
N LEU A 45 -2.61 -1.65 -0.88
CA LEU A 45 -1.39 -1.65 -0.06
C LEU A 45 -1.82 -1.50 1.40
N ALA A 46 -1.09 -2.14 2.31
CA ALA A 46 -1.22 -1.93 3.74
C ALA A 46 0.14 -2.07 4.39
N ASN A 47 0.31 -1.51 5.59
CA ASN A 47 1.53 -1.67 6.34
C ASN A 47 1.22 -1.83 7.82
N LEU A 48 1.93 -2.74 8.49
CA LEU A 48 2.16 -2.55 9.92
C LEU A 48 2.98 -1.27 10.05
N SER A 49 2.47 -0.25 10.75
CA SER A 49 3.12 1.06 10.80
C SER A 49 3.87 1.27 12.11
N PHE A 50 5.06 1.87 12.02
CA PHE A 50 5.80 2.46 13.16
C PHE A 50 5.62 3.97 13.24
N THR A 51 4.82 4.55 12.35
CA THR A 51 4.37 5.94 12.45
C THR A 51 3.35 6.06 13.58
N ASP A 52 3.39 7.15 14.37
CA ASP A 52 2.35 7.46 15.34
C ASP A 52 1.07 7.94 14.63
N LEU A 53 0.29 6.98 14.16
CA LEU A 53 -0.94 7.23 13.41
C LEU A 53 -2.08 7.72 14.32
N GLU A 54 -2.06 7.38 15.61
CA GLU A 54 -3.07 7.79 16.58
C GLU A 54 -3.09 9.31 16.79
N ASN A 55 -1.91 9.93 16.81
CA ASN A 55 -1.78 11.39 16.93
C ASN A 55 -1.63 12.10 15.57
N SER A 56 -1.89 11.40 14.46
CA SER A 56 -1.80 11.94 13.11
C SER A 56 -3.12 12.56 12.63
N THR A 57 -3.14 13.06 11.39
CA THR A 57 -4.38 13.50 10.73
C THR A 57 -5.07 12.38 9.93
N CYS A 58 -4.66 11.12 10.12
CA CYS A 58 -5.26 10.00 9.40
C CYS A 58 -6.63 9.65 9.95
N GLU A 59 -7.56 9.33 9.06
CA GLU A 59 -8.87 8.81 9.45
C GLU A 59 -8.71 7.36 9.92
N MET A 60 -9.15 7.06 11.15
CA MET A 60 -9.28 5.67 11.61
C MET A 60 -10.56 5.05 11.03
N ILE A 61 -10.41 4.10 10.12
CA ILE A 61 -11.54 3.47 9.43
C ILE A 61 -12.13 2.28 10.20
N VAL A 62 -11.27 1.54 10.91
CA VAL A 62 -11.62 0.52 11.91
C VAL A 62 -10.54 0.57 13.01
N PRO A 63 -10.76 -0.01 14.21
CA PRO A 63 -9.78 0.04 15.29
C PRO A 63 -8.38 -0.35 14.83
N TYR A 64 -7.42 0.57 15.01
CA TYR A 64 -6.00 0.43 14.64
C TYR A 64 -5.70 0.32 13.14
N CYS A 65 -6.64 0.68 12.27
CA CYS A 65 -6.43 0.78 10.82
C CYS A 65 -6.74 2.20 10.37
N TYR A 66 -5.75 2.85 9.78
CA TYR A 66 -5.81 4.25 9.40
C TYR A 66 -5.65 4.40 7.90
N LEU A 67 -6.47 5.26 7.31
CA LEU A 67 -6.47 5.54 5.88
C LEU A 67 -5.41 6.60 5.53
N ILE A 68 -4.55 6.27 4.57
CA ILE A 68 -3.64 7.23 3.95
C ILE A 68 -4.23 7.77 2.65
N ASP A 69 -4.44 9.08 2.61
CA ASP A 69 -4.98 9.79 1.44
C ASP A 69 -4.26 11.14 1.15
N ASN A 70 -4.91 12.00 0.36
CA ASN A 70 -4.39 13.31 0.01
C ASN A 70 -4.44 14.33 1.16
N ASN A 71 -5.30 14.13 2.15
CA ASN A 71 -5.53 15.06 3.26
C ASN A 71 -4.59 14.78 4.44
N VAL A 72 -3.98 13.59 4.48
CA VAL A 72 -3.00 13.22 5.50
C VAL A 72 -1.76 14.10 5.42
N LYS A 73 -1.41 14.74 6.55
CA LYS A 73 -0.16 15.50 6.70
C LYS A 73 1.03 14.55 6.76
N LYS A 74 2.12 14.93 6.08
CA LYS A 74 3.39 14.21 6.17
C LYS A 74 4.01 14.39 7.57
N LEU A 75 4.51 13.29 8.14
CA LEU A 75 5.26 13.25 9.39
C LEU A 75 6.74 12.98 9.10
N GLU A 76 7.60 13.10 10.12
CA GLU A 76 9.05 12.86 9.98
C GLU A 76 9.35 11.43 9.53
N TYR A 77 8.71 10.45 10.16
CA TYR A 77 8.73 9.06 9.76
C TYR A 77 7.34 8.67 9.28
N PHE A 78 7.16 8.52 7.96
CA PHE A 78 5.87 8.11 7.38
C PHE A 78 6.04 7.36 6.04
N PRO A 79 6.56 6.12 6.05
CA PRO A 79 6.83 5.35 4.83
C PRO A 79 5.60 5.19 3.93
N GLU A 80 4.42 4.99 4.54
CA GLU A 80 3.15 4.81 3.85
C GLU A 80 2.75 6.08 3.08
N LYS A 81 2.85 7.25 3.72
CA LYS A 81 2.57 8.53 3.06
C LYS A 81 3.60 8.84 1.96
N LEU A 82 4.87 8.52 2.19
CA LEU A 82 5.91 8.65 1.15
C LEU A 82 5.60 7.78 -0.07
N LEU A 83 5.21 6.52 0.14
CA LEU A 83 4.82 5.60 -0.92
C LEU A 83 3.55 6.07 -1.65
N TYR A 84 2.56 6.56 -0.90
CA TYR A 84 1.34 7.14 -1.44
C TYR A 84 1.65 8.30 -2.40
N ASP A 85 2.42 9.28 -1.93
CA ASP A 85 2.77 10.47 -2.70
C ASP A 85 3.62 10.10 -3.94
N TRP A 86 4.54 9.14 -3.79
CA TRP A 86 5.34 8.65 -4.91
C TRP A 86 4.48 7.95 -5.97
N LEU A 87 3.56 7.06 -5.57
CA LEU A 87 2.65 6.37 -6.51
C LEU A 87 1.70 7.36 -7.21
N LYS A 88 1.29 8.43 -6.53
CA LYS A 88 0.53 9.53 -7.14
C LYS A 88 1.35 10.23 -8.23
N ILE A 89 2.63 10.52 -7.99
CA ILE A 89 3.54 11.08 -9.01
C ILE A 89 3.66 10.13 -10.22
N GLN A 90 3.65 8.82 -10.00
CA GLN A 90 3.68 7.82 -11.08
C GLN A 90 2.34 7.65 -11.82
N GLY A 91 1.29 8.37 -11.45
CA GLY A 91 -0.03 8.31 -12.10
C GLY A 91 -0.97 7.22 -11.57
N TYR A 92 -0.69 6.63 -10.40
CA TYR A 92 -1.50 5.54 -9.82
C TYR A 92 -2.52 6.03 -8.77
N SER A 93 -2.91 7.30 -8.83
CA SER A 93 -3.66 8.02 -7.78
C SER A 93 -5.13 7.63 -7.60
N ASN A 94 -5.77 7.03 -8.60
CA ASN A 94 -7.24 7.03 -8.69
C ASN A 94 -7.96 6.13 -7.67
N TYR A 95 -7.26 5.25 -6.96
CA TYR A 95 -7.84 4.34 -5.96
C TYR A 95 -6.89 4.00 -4.81
N LEU A 96 -5.87 4.83 -4.58
CA LEU A 96 -4.86 4.48 -3.58
C LEU A 96 -5.44 4.68 -2.17
N ARG A 97 -5.60 3.57 -1.45
CA ARG A 97 -5.79 3.53 0.00
C ARG A 97 -4.66 2.66 0.51
N ILE A 98 -3.78 3.25 1.31
CA ILE A 98 -2.77 2.54 2.11
C ILE A 98 -3.25 2.55 3.55
#